data_AF-A0A840UB69-F1
#
_entry.id   AF-A0A840UB69-F1
#
_cell.length_a   1.000
_cell.length_b   1.000
_cell.length_c   1.000
_cell.angle_alpha   90.00
_cell.angle_beta   90.00
_cell.angle_gamma   90.00
#
_symmetry.space_group_name_H-M   'P 1'
#
loop_
_entity.id
_entity.type
_entity.pdbx_description
1 polymer ?
#
loop_
_entity_poly.entity_id
_entity_poly.type
_entity_poly.pdbx_seq_one_letter_code
_entity_poly.pdbx_strand_id
1 'polypeptide(L)'
;MSKLQAPRGRLFLFTLISVLLLETGTVQAKVYKWVDAQGQVHYSQTPPPKAIVTAKDSEVMTGLSRKYFPREKDGETYCAGEKLYKIKSYDVENTIYFLIEEKDRFEQLVGAESDTERRDVLRCKAQYYTNELQQHSNRIDQIRREYETLEKRRVAMEKSKDGCYSDKDKTLYVGEEARDMVQCLDRYDSLNEIEQRLRDLKKVYFAIKEKLDG
;
A
#
# COMPACT_ATOMS: atom_id res chain seq x y z
N MET A 1 -66.96 -7.48 23.87
CA MET A 1 -65.93 -8.55 23.94
C MET A 1 -65.23 -8.60 22.59
N SER A 2 -64.04 -8.02 22.46
CA SER A 2 -63.31 -7.96 21.19
C SER A 2 -61.96 -8.65 21.37
N LYS A 3 -61.73 -9.75 20.63
CA LYS A 3 -60.49 -10.53 20.68
C LYS A 3 -59.47 -9.89 19.73
N LEU A 4 -58.35 -9.44 20.28
CA LEU A 4 -57.16 -9.00 19.54
C LEU A 4 -56.45 -10.23 18.94
N GLN A 5 -56.44 -10.33 17.61
CA GLN A 5 -55.64 -11.31 16.87
C GLN A 5 -54.23 -10.74 16.62
N ALA A 6 -53.21 -11.37 17.21
CA ALA A 6 -51.82 -11.01 16.99
C ALA A 6 -51.34 -11.49 15.59
N PRO A 7 -50.61 -10.66 14.82
CA PRO A 7 -50.16 -10.98 13.48
C PRO A 7 -48.96 -11.94 13.51
N ARG A 8 -49.24 -13.25 13.42
CA ARG A 8 -48.24 -14.33 13.42
C ARG A 8 -47.31 -14.38 12.20
N GLY A 9 -47.57 -13.57 11.17
CA GLY A 9 -46.82 -13.62 9.89
C GLY A 9 -45.49 -12.85 9.86
N ARG A 10 -45.27 -11.87 10.75
CA ARG A 10 -44.07 -11.01 10.67
C ARG A 10 -42.80 -11.68 11.21
N LEU A 11 -42.90 -12.60 12.16
CA LEU A 11 -41.73 -13.27 12.74
C LEU A 11 -41.08 -14.30 11.79
N PHE A 12 -41.87 -14.89 10.89
CA PHE A 12 -41.39 -15.89 9.93
C PHE A 12 -40.56 -15.27 8.79
N LEU A 13 -40.85 -14.03 8.42
CA LEU A 13 -40.13 -13.35 7.35
C LEU A 13 -38.68 -13.00 7.76
N PHE A 14 -38.48 -12.55 9.01
CA PHE A 14 -37.15 -12.22 9.52
C PHE A 14 -36.25 -13.45 9.65
N THR A 15 -36.80 -14.59 10.07
CA THR A 15 -36.04 -15.84 10.16
C THR A 15 -35.59 -16.35 8.79
N LEU A 16 -36.42 -16.20 7.76
CA LEU A 16 -36.07 -16.63 6.41
C LEU A 16 -34.97 -15.75 5.78
N ILE A 17 -35.00 -14.44 6.04
CA ILE A 17 -33.97 -13.50 5.59
C ILE A 17 -32.64 -13.78 6.30
N SER A 18 -32.66 -14.04 7.61
CA SER A 18 -31.45 -14.38 8.36
C SER A 18 -30.79 -15.67 7.87
N VAL A 19 -31.56 -16.69 7.49
CA VAL A 19 -30.99 -17.94 6.94
C VAL A 19 -30.37 -17.72 5.55
N LEU A 20 -30.98 -16.88 4.69
CA LEU A 20 -30.41 -16.57 3.37
C LEU A 20 -29.08 -15.79 3.43
N LEU A 21 -28.83 -15.02 4.49
CA LEU A 21 -27.60 -14.24 4.66
C LEU A 21 -26.39 -15.09 5.08
N LEU A 22 -26.60 -16.28 5.67
CA LEU A 22 -25.51 -17.17 6.08
C LEU A 22 -24.89 -17.98 4.92
N GLU A 23 -25.48 -17.98 3.72
CA GLU A 23 -24.94 -18.69 2.55
C GLU A 23 -23.92 -17.88 1.74
N THR A 24 -23.50 -16.70 2.22
CA THR A 24 -22.38 -15.97 1.61
C THR A 24 -21.05 -16.64 1.95
N GLY A 25 -20.81 -17.77 1.28
CA GLY A 25 -19.59 -18.56 1.42
C GLY A 25 -18.35 -17.69 1.20
N THR A 26 -17.40 -17.79 2.13
CA THR A 26 -16.10 -17.15 2.01
C THR A 26 -15.41 -17.67 0.75
N VAL A 27 -15.41 -16.87 -0.32
CA VAL A 27 -14.59 -17.14 -1.50
C VAL A 27 -13.13 -17.06 -1.05
N GLN A 28 -12.52 -18.20 -0.74
CA GLN A 28 -11.07 -18.30 -0.57
C GLN A 28 -10.43 -18.15 -1.95
N ALA A 29 -10.10 -16.91 -2.32
CA ALA A 29 -9.34 -16.63 -3.52
C ALA A 29 -7.96 -17.29 -3.39
N LYS A 30 -7.74 -18.41 -4.09
CA LYS A 30 -6.42 -19.03 -4.24
C LYS A 30 -5.56 -18.08 -5.07
N VAL A 31 -4.57 -17.45 -4.44
CA VAL A 31 -3.57 -16.64 -5.14
C VAL A 31 -2.38 -17.56 -5.49
N TYR A 32 -2.12 -17.73 -6.77
CA TYR A 32 -0.97 -18.44 -7.30
C TYR A 32 0.22 -17.49 -7.40
N LYS A 33 1.39 -17.98 -6.98
CA LYS A 33 2.69 -17.29 -7.10
C LYS A 33 3.53 -18.02 -8.12
N TRP A 34 4.06 -17.33 -9.13
CA TRP A 34 5.02 -17.89 -10.07
C TRP A 34 6.08 -16.85 -10.45
N VAL A 35 7.18 -17.32 -11.04
CA VAL A 35 8.24 -16.46 -11.57
C VAL A 35 8.16 -16.52 -13.09
N ASP A 36 8.10 -15.38 -13.75
CA ASP A 36 8.09 -15.32 -15.20
C ASP A 36 9.50 -15.53 -15.78
N ALA A 37 9.59 -15.45 -17.11
CA ALA A 37 10.83 -15.64 -17.82
C ALA A 37 11.89 -14.59 -17.43
N GLN A 38 11.46 -13.38 -17.09
CA GLN A 38 12.28 -12.25 -16.67
C GLN A 38 12.66 -12.31 -15.18
N GLY A 39 12.32 -13.38 -14.47
CA GLY A 39 12.61 -13.50 -13.04
C GLY A 39 11.70 -12.65 -12.15
N GLN A 40 10.62 -12.08 -12.69
CA GLN A 40 9.65 -11.31 -11.93
C GLN A 40 8.65 -12.23 -11.26
N VAL A 41 8.38 -11.97 -9.98
CA VAL A 41 7.37 -12.72 -9.23
C VAL A 41 5.99 -12.15 -9.55
N HIS A 42 5.10 -12.98 -10.09
CA HIS A 42 3.71 -12.65 -10.36
C HIS A 42 2.79 -13.31 -9.35
N TYR A 43 1.71 -12.60 -9.02
CA TYR A 43 0.60 -13.10 -8.21
C TYR A 43 -0.68 -13.00 -9.02
N SER A 44 -1.41 -14.10 -9.18
CA SER A 44 -2.70 -14.10 -9.89
C SER A 44 -3.71 -15.02 -9.22
N GLN A 45 -4.99 -14.73 -9.43
CA GLN A 45 -6.11 -15.59 -9.03
C GLN A 45 -6.33 -16.74 -10.02
N THR A 46 -5.74 -16.64 -11.23
CA THR A 46 -5.71 -17.71 -12.23
C THR A 46 -4.38 -18.45 -12.19
N PRO A 47 -4.37 -19.78 -12.40
CA PRO A 47 -3.13 -20.54 -12.44
C PRO A 47 -2.20 -20.08 -13.58
N PRO A 48 -0.87 -20.17 -13.42
CA PRO A 48 0.08 -19.75 -14.44
C PRO A 48 -0.10 -20.51 -15.76
N PRO A 49 0.29 -19.91 -16.90
CA PRO A 49 0.40 -20.63 -18.16
C PRO A 49 1.30 -21.88 -18.01
N LYS A 50 0.93 -23.00 -18.64
CA LYS A 50 1.66 -24.29 -18.52
C LYS A 50 3.14 -24.22 -18.92
N ALA A 51 3.56 -23.20 -19.65
CA ALA A 51 4.96 -22.89 -19.92
C ALA A 51 5.58 -22.20 -18.69
N ILE A 52 5.71 -22.94 -17.58
CA ILE A 52 6.51 -22.50 -16.44
C ILE A 52 7.97 -22.67 -16.87
N VAL A 53 8.60 -21.55 -17.14
CA VAL A 53 10.03 -21.38 -17.40
C VAL A 53 10.78 -22.20 -16.37
N THR A 54 11.51 -23.22 -16.81
CA THR A 54 12.27 -24.05 -15.88
C THR A 54 13.39 -23.19 -15.29
N ALA A 55 13.92 -23.56 -14.11
CA ALA A 55 15.03 -22.82 -13.50
C ALA A 55 16.32 -22.76 -14.35
N LYS A 56 16.35 -23.43 -15.52
CA LYS A 56 17.38 -23.32 -16.54
C LYS A 56 17.09 -22.18 -17.53
N ASP A 57 15.82 -21.94 -17.82
CA ASP A 57 15.37 -20.92 -18.77
C ASP A 57 15.40 -19.51 -18.14
N SER A 58 15.26 -19.41 -16.81
CA SER A 58 15.34 -18.15 -16.05
C SER A 58 16.78 -17.58 -15.95
N GLU A 59 17.79 -18.47 -15.99
CA GLU A 59 19.22 -18.10 -16.01
C GLU A 59 19.63 -17.44 -17.34
N VAL A 60 18.97 -17.83 -18.45
CA VAL A 60 19.21 -17.27 -19.79
C VAL A 60 18.60 -15.87 -19.95
N MET A 61 17.50 -15.57 -19.27
CA MET A 61 16.77 -14.30 -19.42
C MET A 61 17.18 -13.21 -18.43
N THR A 62 17.53 -13.57 -17.20
CA THR A 62 18.02 -12.61 -16.19
C THR A 62 19.52 -12.33 -16.32
N GLY A 63 20.25 -13.20 -17.03
CA GLY A 63 21.71 -13.18 -17.08
C GLY A 63 22.38 -13.51 -15.74
N LEU A 64 21.59 -13.83 -14.71
CA LEU A 64 22.08 -14.25 -13.40
C LEU A 64 22.20 -15.75 -13.34
N SER A 65 23.34 -16.25 -12.89
CA SER A 65 23.46 -17.67 -12.61
C SER A 65 22.51 -18.09 -11.48
N ARG A 66 22.01 -19.34 -11.50
CA ARG A 66 21.13 -19.91 -10.45
C ARG A 66 21.69 -19.72 -9.02
N LYS A 67 23.01 -19.58 -8.88
CA LYS A 67 23.70 -19.27 -7.61
C LYS A 67 23.27 -17.92 -7.01
N TYR A 68 22.91 -16.96 -7.85
CA TYR A 68 22.58 -15.58 -7.49
C TYR A 68 21.07 -15.31 -7.49
N PHE A 69 20.24 -16.33 -7.28
CA PHE A 69 18.82 -16.11 -6.99
C PHE A 69 18.58 -16.07 -5.48
N PRO A 70 17.62 -15.28 -4.98
CA PRO A 70 17.25 -15.30 -3.57
C PRO A 70 16.83 -16.70 -3.13
N ARG A 71 17.34 -17.17 -1.98
CA ARG A 71 17.01 -18.47 -1.41
C ARG A 71 16.61 -18.32 0.06
N GLU A 72 15.54 -18.99 0.44
CA GLU A 72 15.14 -19.13 1.83
C GLU A 72 15.92 -20.27 2.49
N LYS A 73 16.56 -19.98 3.62
CA LYS A 73 17.20 -20.98 4.48
C LYS A 73 16.92 -20.60 5.93
N ASP A 74 16.34 -21.52 6.68
CA ASP A 74 16.02 -21.34 8.12
C ASP A 74 15.15 -20.08 8.41
N GLY A 75 14.28 -19.71 7.46
CA GLY A 75 13.39 -18.53 7.57
C GLY A 75 14.06 -17.19 7.25
N GLU A 76 15.29 -17.23 6.74
CA GLU A 76 16.06 -16.07 6.31
C GLU A 76 16.33 -16.15 4.80
N THR A 77 16.28 -15.00 4.13
CA THR A 77 16.56 -14.91 2.69
C THR A 77 18.03 -14.62 2.46
N TYR A 78 18.63 -15.28 1.48
CA TYR A 78 20.04 -15.12 1.10
C TYR A 78 20.19 -14.86 -0.40
N CYS A 79 21.15 -14.01 -0.76
CA CYS A 79 21.65 -13.83 -2.11
C CYS A 79 23.10 -14.32 -2.18
N ALA A 80 23.35 -15.41 -2.92
CA ALA A 80 24.68 -16.02 -3.07
C ALA A 80 25.42 -16.32 -1.75
N GLY A 81 24.67 -16.65 -0.69
CA GLY A 81 25.20 -16.92 0.65
C GLY A 81 25.27 -15.69 1.56
N GLU A 82 25.03 -14.48 1.05
CA GLU A 82 24.88 -13.29 1.86
C GLU A 82 23.44 -13.13 2.35
N LYS A 83 23.28 -12.96 3.66
CA LYS A 83 21.97 -12.78 4.28
C LYS A 83 21.37 -11.43 3.91
N LEU A 84 20.08 -11.42 3.56
CA LEU A 84 19.29 -10.22 3.33
C LEU A 84 18.62 -9.77 4.62
N TYR A 85 18.49 -8.46 4.77
CA TYR A 85 17.78 -7.90 5.90
C TYR A 85 16.28 -8.01 5.70
N LYS A 86 15.61 -8.79 6.56
CA LYS A 86 14.15 -8.85 6.60
C LYS A 86 13.65 -7.75 7.52
N ILE A 87 12.91 -6.80 6.94
CA ILE A 87 12.32 -5.70 7.70
C ILE A 87 11.17 -6.28 8.53
N LYS A 88 11.25 -6.13 9.84
CA LYS A 88 10.14 -6.39 10.76
C LYS A 88 9.63 -5.04 11.26
N SER A 89 8.96 -4.29 10.39
CA SER A 89 8.31 -3.04 10.77
C SER A 89 6.80 -3.28 10.92
N TYR A 90 6.21 -2.69 11.95
CA TYR A 90 4.76 -2.66 12.13
C TYR A 90 4.10 -1.62 11.22
N ASP A 91 4.88 -0.66 10.73
CA ASP A 91 4.42 0.39 9.83
C ASP A 91 4.79 0.04 8.38
N VAL A 92 3.75 -0.12 7.56
CA VAL A 92 3.87 -0.51 6.15
C VAL A 92 4.45 0.63 5.32
N GLU A 93 4.13 1.88 5.66
CA GLU A 93 4.70 3.08 5.01
C GLU A 93 6.23 3.11 5.13
N ASN A 94 6.74 2.94 6.35
CA ASN A 94 8.19 2.87 6.61
C ASN A 94 8.84 1.64 5.96
N THR A 95 8.12 0.51 5.87
CA THR A 95 8.60 -0.69 5.16
C THR A 95 8.79 -0.39 3.68
N ILE A 96 7.78 0.18 3.02
CA ILE A 96 7.83 0.55 1.60
C ILE A 96 8.97 1.53 1.34
N TYR A 97 9.09 2.57 2.16
CA TYR A 97 10.17 3.55 2.02
C TYR A 97 11.55 2.89 2.07
N PHE A 98 11.80 2.05 3.08
CA PHE A 98 13.06 1.32 3.18
C PHE A 98 13.29 0.43 1.96
N LEU A 99 12.28 -0.31 1.50
CA LEU A 99 12.43 -1.19 0.34
C LEU A 99 12.82 -0.40 -0.93
N ILE A 100 12.25 0.79 -1.13
CA ILE A 100 12.61 1.69 -2.24
C ILE A 100 14.08 2.15 -2.11
N GLU A 101 14.49 2.60 -0.93
CA GLU A 101 15.86 3.08 -0.68
C GLU A 101 16.90 1.97 -0.88
N GLU A 102 16.64 0.76 -0.37
CA GLU A 102 17.54 -0.37 -0.54
C GLU A 102 17.66 -0.79 -2.01
N LYS A 103 16.52 -0.89 -2.72
CA LYS A 103 16.49 -1.22 -4.14
C LYS A 103 17.37 -0.25 -4.92
N ASP A 104 17.09 1.05 -4.81
CA ASP A 104 17.82 2.12 -5.50
C ASP A 104 19.32 2.09 -5.17
N ARG A 105 19.68 1.93 -3.89
CA ARG A 105 21.08 1.80 -3.50
C ARG A 105 21.76 0.61 -4.18
N PHE A 106 21.13 -0.56 -4.20
CA PHE A 106 21.73 -1.73 -4.84
C PHE A 106 21.82 -1.58 -6.35
N GLU A 107 20.84 -0.96 -7.01
CA GLU A 107 20.90 -0.64 -8.45
C GLU A 107 22.06 0.31 -8.78
N GLN A 108 22.27 1.35 -7.98
CA GLN A 108 23.41 2.25 -8.12
C GLN A 108 24.74 1.52 -7.94
N LEU A 109 24.84 0.64 -6.93
CA LEU A 109 26.04 -0.17 -6.70
C LEU A 109 26.30 -1.16 -7.85
N VAL A 110 25.26 -1.73 -8.46
CA VAL A 110 25.40 -2.59 -9.65
C VAL A 110 26.05 -1.82 -10.81
N GLY A 111 25.67 -0.57 -11.03
CA GLY A 111 26.24 0.28 -12.08
C GLY A 111 27.71 0.66 -11.84
N ALA A 112 28.13 0.75 -10.58
CA ALA A 112 29.50 1.10 -10.19
C ALA A 112 30.43 -0.12 -10.06
N GLU A 113 29.89 -1.33 -9.89
CA GLU A 113 30.69 -2.53 -9.59
C GLU A 113 31.34 -3.11 -10.86
N SER A 114 32.65 -3.34 -10.79
CA SER A 114 33.43 -3.89 -11.90
C SER A 114 33.58 -5.41 -11.83
N ASP A 115 33.60 -5.98 -10.63
CA ASP A 115 33.69 -7.43 -10.43
C ASP A 115 32.35 -8.12 -10.77
N THR A 116 32.39 -9.15 -11.60
CA THR A 116 31.17 -9.77 -12.14
C THR A 116 30.41 -10.55 -11.08
N GLU A 117 31.11 -11.32 -10.23
CA GLU A 117 30.47 -12.09 -9.16
C GLU A 117 29.79 -11.14 -8.16
N ARG A 118 30.51 -10.10 -7.71
CA ARG A 118 29.95 -9.10 -6.80
C ARG A 118 28.78 -8.33 -7.42
N ARG A 119 28.87 -7.98 -8.71
CA ARG A 119 27.77 -7.34 -9.45
C ARG A 119 26.53 -8.23 -9.47
N ASP A 120 26.68 -9.53 -9.70
CA ASP A 120 25.56 -10.47 -9.72
C ASP A 120 24.95 -10.67 -8.32
N VAL A 121 25.75 -10.66 -7.25
CA VAL A 121 25.23 -10.59 -5.88
C VAL A 121 24.39 -9.33 -5.68
N LEU A 122 24.88 -8.15 -6.09
CA LEU A 122 24.16 -6.90 -5.93
C LEU A 122 22.85 -6.89 -6.75
N ARG A 123 22.84 -7.44 -7.96
CA ARG A 123 21.63 -7.63 -8.77
C ARG A 123 20.62 -8.54 -8.08
N CYS A 124 21.07 -9.65 -7.47
CA CYS A 124 20.20 -10.50 -6.67
C CYS A 124 19.51 -9.71 -5.55
N LYS A 125 20.27 -8.86 -4.84
CA LYS A 125 19.71 -8.00 -3.78
C LYS A 125 18.67 -7.04 -4.33
N ALA A 126 18.99 -6.29 -5.38
CA ALA A 126 18.06 -5.37 -6.03
C ALA A 126 16.77 -6.06 -6.50
N GLN A 127 16.90 -7.25 -7.10
CA GLN A 127 15.76 -8.06 -7.54
C GLN A 127 14.90 -8.53 -6.36
N TYR A 128 15.52 -8.92 -5.25
CA TYR A 128 14.79 -9.26 -4.03
C TYR A 128 13.93 -8.09 -3.55
N TYR A 129 14.50 -6.88 -3.39
CA TYR A 129 13.74 -5.72 -2.94
C TYR A 129 12.64 -5.30 -3.94
N THR A 130 12.90 -5.48 -5.24
CA THR A 130 11.87 -5.28 -6.29
C THR A 130 10.70 -6.24 -6.10
N ASN A 131 10.95 -7.52 -5.84
CA ASN A 131 9.91 -8.51 -5.60
C ASN A 131 9.14 -8.26 -4.29
N GLU A 132 9.81 -7.75 -3.25
CA GLU A 132 9.16 -7.35 -2.00
C GLU A 132 8.28 -6.10 -2.23
N LEU A 133 8.74 -5.10 -2.99
CA LEU A 133 7.92 -3.94 -3.37
C LEU A 133 6.67 -4.35 -4.16
N GLN A 134 6.79 -5.32 -5.05
CA GLN A 134 5.67 -5.83 -5.82
C GLN A 134 4.56 -6.42 -4.93
N GLN A 135 4.93 -7.05 -3.81
CA GLN A 135 3.96 -7.54 -2.81
C GLN A 135 3.19 -6.39 -2.13
N HIS A 136 3.75 -5.18 -2.13
CA HIS A 136 3.15 -3.97 -1.58
C HIS A 136 2.55 -3.03 -2.65
N SER A 137 2.48 -3.44 -3.92
CA SER A 137 1.96 -2.62 -5.04
C SER A 137 0.60 -1.97 -4.76
N ASN A 138 -0.38 -2.73 -4.28
CA ASN A 138 -1.69 -2.19 -3.91
C ASN A 138 -1.62 -1.09 -2.84
N ARG A 139 -0.71 -1.23 -1.87
CA ARG A 139 -0.52 -0.24 -0.80
C ARG A 139 0.22 0.99 -1.30
N ILE A 140 1.22 0.82 -2.15
CA ILE A 140 1.92 1.91 -2.86
C ILE A 140 0.91 2.78 -3.62
N ASP A 141 0.03 2.13 -4.38
CA ASP A 141 -1.04 2.81 -5.12
C ASP A 141 -2.05 3.51 -4.21
N GLN A 142 -2.38 2.91 -3.07
CA GLN A 142 -3.24 3.55 -2.07
C GLN A 142 -2.58 4.80 -1.49
N ILE A 143 -1.30 4.73 -1.11
CA ILE A 143 -0.54 5.87 -0.57
C ILE A 143 -0.51 7.02 -1.59
N ARG A 144 -0.27 6.71 -2.87
CA ARG A 144 -0.31 7.69 -3.96
C ARG A 144 -1.65 8.41 -4.02
N ARG A 145 -2.75 7.65 -4.13
CA ARG A 145 -4.11 8.21 -4.21
C ARG A 145 -4.49 8.99 -2.95
N GLU A 146 -4.12 8.49 -1.78
CA GLU A 146 -4.37 9.14 -0.49
C GLU A 146 -3.67 10.49 -0.45
N TYR A 147 -2.36 10.54 -0.74
CA TYR A 147 -1.58 11.79 -0.74
C TYR A 147 -2.16 12.82 -1.71
N GLU A 148 -2.45 12.43 -2.96
CA GLU A 148 -3.02 13.34 -3.97
C GLU A 148 -4.41 13.86 -3.58
N THR A 149 -5.23 13.01 -2.97
CA THR A 149 -6.58 13.39 -2.52
C THR A 149 -6.50 14.36 -1.34
N LEU A 150 -5.64 14.07 -0.35
CA LEU A 150 -5.41 14.95 0.80
C LEU A 150 -4.86 16.30 0.37
N GLU A 151 -3.92 16.33 -0.59
CA GLU A 151 -3.36 17.57 -1.09
C GLU A 151 -4.41 18.43 -1.81
N LYS A 152 -5.27 17.82 -2.63
CA LYS A 152 -6.42 18.51 -3.24
C LYS A 152 -7.37 19.08 -2.18
N ARG A 153 -7.67 18.30 -1.13
CA ARG A 153 -8.54 18.71 -0.02
C ARG A 153 -7.93 19.85 0.77
N ARG A 154 -6.62 19.79 1.07
CA ARG A 154 -5.85 20.86 1.73
C ARG A 154 -5.98 22.17 0.96
N VAL A 155 -5.67 22.15 -0.35
CA VAL A 155 -5.77 23.35 -1.21
C VAL A 155 -7.20 23.89 -1.28
N ALA A 156 -8.21 23.03 -1.35
CA ALA A 156 -9.61 23.46 -1.35
C ALA A 156 -10.01 24.12 -0.02
N MET A 157 -9.56 23.56 1.10
CA MET A 157 -9.80 24.11 2.44
C MET A 157 -9.08 25.44 2.65
N GLU A 158 -7.82 25.55 2.21
CA GLU A 158 -7.08 26.82 2.25
C GLU A 158 -7.78 27.93 1.49
N LYS A 159 -8.33 27.65 0.30
CA LYS A 159 -9.14 28.63 -0.44
C LYS A 159 -10.42 29.03 0.30
N SER A 160 -11.05 28.08 1.02
CA SER A 160 -12.25 28.38 1.81
C SER A 160 -11.94 29.18 3.09
N LYS A 161 -10.67 29.18 3.53
CA LYS A 161 -10.20 29.92 4.71
C LYS A 161 -10.20 31.43 4.48
N ASP A 162 -10.13 31.89 3.23
CA ASP A 162 -10.18 33.33 2.90
C ASP A 162 -11.53 33.98 3.28
N GLY A 163 -12.58 33.19 3.56
CA GLY A 163 -13.86 33.67 4.10
C GLY A 163 -14.04 33.43 5.60
N CYS A 164 -13.06 32.84 6.27
CA CYS A 164 -13.07 32.58 7.71
C CYS A 164 -12.44 33.76 8.46
N TYR A 165 -13.09 34.19 9.55
CA TYR A 165 -12.82 35.45 10.25
C TYR A 165 -11.34 35.71 10.55
N SER A 166 -10.93 36.98 10.41
CA SER A 166 -9.60 37.48 10.74
C SER A 166 -9.45 37.63 12.26
N ASP A 167 -8.32 37.19 12.81
CA ASP A 167 -7.90 37.23 14.22
C ASP A 167 -7.92 38.64 14.87
N LYS A 168 -8.29 39.66 14.09
CA LYS A 168 -8.31 41.08 14.48
C LYS A 168 -9.60 41.53 15.17
N ASP A 169 -10.70 40.79 15.04
CA ASP A 169 -11.98 41.13 15.68
C ASP A 169 -12.28 40.19 16.84
N LYS A 170 -11.89 40.64 18.05
CA LYS A 170 -12.22 39.98 19.33
C LYS A 170 -13.68 40.26 19.76
N THR A 171 -14.60 40.29 18.82
CA THR A 171 -16.03 40.47 19.10
C THR A 171 -16.64 39.18 19.61
N LEU A 172 -17.53 39.28 20.60
CA LEU A 172 -18.28 38.15 21.12
C LEU A 172 -19.43 37.86 20.16
N TYR A 173 -19.36 36.75 19.41
CA TYR A 173 -20.43 36.33 18.50
C TYR A 173 -21.55 35.63 19.27
N VAL A 174 -22.80 35.92 18.91
CA VAL A 174 -23.99 35.28 19.48
C VAL A 174 -24.98 34.96 18.35
N GLY A 175 -25.69 33.83 18.45
CA GLY A 175 -26.70 33.47 17.44
C GLY A 175 -26.13 32.76 16.22
N GLU A 176 -26.47 33.21 15.01
CA GLU A 176 -26.07 32.57 13.75
C GLU A 176 -24.57 32.75 13.45
N GLU A 177 -24.03 33.93 13.74
CA GLU A 177 -22.60 34.25 13.57
C GLU A 177 -21.71 33.31 14.41
N ALA A 178 -22.15 32.96 15.62
CA ALA A 178 -21.45 32.00 16.47
C ALA A 178 -21.45 30.58 15.87
N ARG A 179 -22.53 30.18 15.18
CA ARG A 179 -22.60 28.88 14.49
C ARG A 179 -21.67 28.84 13.28
N ASP A 180 -21.62 29.91 12.49
CA ASP A 180 -20.70 30.01 11.35
C ASP A 180 -19.24 30.00 11.81
N MET A 181 -18.94 30.63 12.95
CA MET A 181 -17.62 30.58 13.58
C MET A 181 -17.24 29.16 14.01
N VAL A 182 -18.14 28.42 14.66
CA VAL A 182 -17.90 27.02 15.04
C VAL A 182 -17.63 26.15 13.81
N GLN A 183 -18.44 26.28 12.75
CA GLN A 183 -18.21 25.56 11.49
C GLN A 183 -16.87 25.93 10.86
N CYS A 184 -16.43 27.17 11.01
CA CYS A 184 -15.12 27.60 10.56
C CYS A 184 -14.00 26.92 11.38
N LEU A 185 -14.10 26.88 12.71
CA LEU A 185 -13.12 26.23 13.59
C LEU A 185 -13.02 24.72 13.33
N ASP A 186 -14.14 24.03 13.14
CA ASP A 186 -14.16 22.60 12.79
C ASP A 186 -13.38 22.30 11.48
N ARG A 187 -13.39 23.25 10.53
CA ARG A 187 -12.59 23.15 9.30
C ARG A 187 -11.09 23.30 9.56
N TYR A 188 -10.67 24.08 10.55
CA TYR A 188 -9.26 24.22 10.92
C TYR A 188 -8.70 22.95 11.55
N ASP A 189 -9.43 22.31 12.46
CA ASP A 189 -9.01 21.05 13.06
C ASP A 189 -8.86 19.96 11.99
N SER A 190 -9.83 19.88 11.07
CA SER A 190 -9.75 19.00 9.90
C SER A 190 -8.53 19.28 9.01
N LEU A 191 -8.15 20.55 8.84
CA LEU A 191 -6.97 20.94 8.06
C LEU A 191 -5.67 20.48 8.73
N ASN A 192 -5.55 20.67 10.05
CA ASN A 192 -4.39 20.23 10.81
C ASN A 192 -4.18 18.71 10.73
N GLU A 193 -5.26 17.93 10.80
CA GLU A 193 -5.22 16.47 10.61
C GLU A 193 -4.73 16.09 9.21
N ILE A 194 -5.26 16.76 8.17
CA ILE A 194 -4.83 16.54 6.78
C ILE A 194 -3.35 16.87 6.61
N GLU A 195 -2.90 18.01 7.14
CA GLU A 195 -1.50 18.41 7.06
C GLU A 195 -0.58 17.43 7.79
N GLN A 196 -0.99 16.94 8.96
CA GLN A 196 -0.21 15.93 9.68
C GLN A 196 -0.09 14.64 8.86
N ARG A 197 -1.21 14.14 8.32
CA ARG A 197 -1.17 12.94 7.48
C ARG A 197 -0.35 13.13 6.21
N LEU A 198 -0.41 14.31 5.58
CA LEU A 198 0.44 14.67 4.46
C LEU A 198 1.92 14.66 4.84
N ARG A 199 2.30 15.21 6.02
CA ARG A 199 3.69 15.15 6.53
C ARG A 199 4.17 13.72 6.67
N ASP A 200 3.34 12.84 7.22
CA ASP A 200 3.69 11.43 7.44
C ASP A 200 3.88 10.68 6.12
N LEU A 201 2.98 10.91 5.15
CA LEU A 201 3.04 10.26 3.84
C LEU A 201 4.10 10.84 2.90
N LYS A 202 4.51 12.10 3.11
CA LYS A 202 5.37 12.87 2.21
C LYS A 202 6.60 12.09 1.76
N LYS A 203 7.36 11.56 2.73
CA LYS A 203 8.64 10.87 2.44
C LYS A 203 8.44 9.67 1.52
N VAL A 204 7.44 8.84 1.81
CA VAL A 204 7.16 7.62 1.03
C VAL A 204 6.62 7.98 -0.34
N TYR A 205 5.71 8.94 -0.43
CA TYR A 205 5.15 9.40 -1.70
C TYR A 205 6.23 9.93 -2.67
N PHE A 206 7.15 10.77 -2.18
CA PHE A 206 8.23 11.28 -3.03
C PHE A 206 9.20 10.18 -3.45
N ALA A 207 9.54 9.24 -2.56
CA ALA A 207 10.35 8.08 -2.92
C ALA A 207 9.68 7.22 -4.01
N ILE A 208 8.37 6.97 -3.92
CA ILE A 208 7.60 6.28 -4.95
C ILE A 208 7.71 7.04 -6.28
N LYS A 209 7.41 8.35 -6.27
CA LYS A 209 7.35 9.17 -7.47
C LYS A 209 8.71 9.31 -8.17
N GLU A 210 9.79 9.46 -7.41
CA GLU A 210 11.13 9.69 -7.99
C GLU A 210 11.81 8.41 -8.45
N LYS A 211 11.61 7.29 -7.73
CA LYS A 211 12.43 6.07 -7.90
C LYS A 211 11.67 4.88 -8.49
N LEU A 212 10.35 4.93 -8.54
CA LEU A 212 9.53 3.88 -9.18
C LEU A 212 8.89 4.33 -10.49
N ASP A 213 8.56 5.62 -10.62
CA ASP A 213 7.89 6.16 -11.81
C ASP A 213 8.85 6.86 -12.80
N GLY A 214 10.07 7.19 -12.35
CA GLY A 214 11.13 7.84 -13.14
C GLY A 214 12.02 6.84 -13.87
#